data_AF-A0A176RY80-F1
#
_entry.id   AF-A0A176RY80-F1
#
_cell.length_a   1.000
_cell.length_b   1.000
_cell.length_c   1.000
_cell.angle_alpha   90.00
_cell.angle_beta   90.00
_cell.angle_gamma   90.00
#
_symmetry.space_group_name_H-M   'P 1'
#
loop_
_entity.id
_entity.type
_entity.pdbx_description
1 polymer ?
#
loop_
_entity_poly.entity_id
_entity_poly.type
_entity_poly.pdbx_seq_one_letter_code
_entity_poly.pdbx_strand_id
1 'polypeptide(L)' 'MFADAELMGIPHRLVLGERGLDKGEIEYKGRCDKKAQYVPLDSVIEFIEDKLQA' A
#
# COMPACT_ATOMS: atom_id res chain seq x y z
N MET A 1 -2.89 -12.04 10.94
CA MET A 1 -3.07 -12.77 9.67
C MET A 1 -2.46 -11.95 8.52
N PHE A 2 -1.13 -11.71 8.56
CA PHE A 2 -0.36 -10.98 7.53
C PHE A 2 0.94 -11.71 7.16
N ALA A 3 1.30 -12.77 7.89
CA ALA A 3 2.56 -13.49 7.73
C ALA A 3 2.64 -14.24 6.39
N ASP A 4 1.51 -14.73 5.88
CA ASP A 4 1.45 -15.46 4.61
C ASP A 4 1.71 -14.53 3.40
N ALA A 5 1.28 -13.27 3.48
CA ALA A 5 1.50 -12.28 2.43
C ALA A 5 2.96 -11.80 2.35
N GLU A 6 3.68 -11.76 3.49
CA GLU A 6 5.12 -11.48 3.53
C GLU A 6 5.94 -12.68 3.00
N LEU A 7 5.46 -13.92 3.21
CA LEU A 7 6.06 -15.15 2.67
C LEU A 7 5.92 -15.27 1.14
N MET A 8 4.81 -14.79 0.57
CA MET A 8 4.59 -14.75 -0.89
C MET A 8 5.44 -13.68 -1.60
N GLY A 9 6.00 -12.72 -0.85
CA GLY A 9 6.89 -11.68 -1.39
C GLY A 9 6.17 -10.64 -2.26
N ILE A 10 4.92 -10.31 -1.94
CA ILE A 10 4.12 -9.33 -2.67
C ILE A 10 4.84 -7.97 -2.69
N PRO A 11 5.11 -7.38 -3.87
CA PRO A 11 5.91 -6.16 -3.99
C PRO A 11 5.21 -4.92 -3.42
N HIS A 12 3.88 -4.87 -3.56
CA HIS A 12 3.05 -3.74 -3.15
C HIS A 12 1.90 -4.23 -2.26
N ARG A 13 1.86 -3.77 -1.01
CA ARG A 13 0.77 -4.09 -0.08
C ARG A 13 -0.07 -2.86 0.17
N LEU A 14 -1.37 -2.99 -0.08
CA LEU A 14 -2.37 -1.97 0.19
C LEU A 14 -3.31 -2.47 1.28
N VAL A 15 -3.49 -1.65 2.32
CA VAL A 15 -4.40 -1.92 3.43
C VAL A 15 -5.48 -0.85 3.40
N LEU A 16 -6.71 -1.30 3.12
CA LEU A 16 -7.90 -0.46 3.18
C LEU A 16 -8.58 -0.73 4.52
N GLY A 17 -8.54 0.25 5.41
CA GLY A 17 -9.26 0.23 6.68
C GLY A 17 -10.22 1.40 6.77
N GLU A 18 -11.32 1.25 7.52
CA GLU A 18 -12.35 2.28 7.69
C GLU A 18 -11.76 3.65 8.06
N ARG A 19 -10.80 3.68 9.00
CA ARG A 19 -10.15 4.93 9.44
C ARG A 19 -9.37 5.66 8.36
N GLY A 20 -8.81 4.92 7.40
CA GLY A 20 -8.10 5.51 6.26
C GLY A 20 -9.11 6.00 5.23
N LEU A 21 -10.11 5.18 4.92
CA LEU A 21 -11.20 5.52 3.99
C LEU A 21 -11.96 6.77 4.43
N ASP A 22 -12.25 6.94 5.72
CA ASP A 22 -12.87 8.14 6.28
C ASP A 22 -12.05 9.42 6.05
N LYS A 23 -10.72 9.27 5.90
CA LYS A 23 -9.79 10.37 5.60
C LYS A 23 -9.46 10.49 4.11
N GLY A 24 -10.00 9.60 3.27
CA GLY A 24 -9.64 9.51 1.86
C GLY A 24 -8.20 9.02 1.62
N GLU A 25 -7.64 8.23 2.54
CA GLU A 25 -6.28 7.71 2.48
C GLU A 25 -6.25 6.18 2.62
N ILE A 26 -5.23 5.56 2.05
CA ILE A 26 -4.97 4.13 2.23
C ILE A 26 -3.57 3.91 2.77
N GLU A 27 -3.36 2.81 3.49
CA GLU A 27 -2.05 2.46 3.99
C GLU A 27 -1.33 1.58 2.96
N TYR A 28 -0.25 2.11 2.39
CA TYR A 28 0.62 1.40 1.45
C TYR A 28 1.94 1.00 2.14
N LYS A 29 2.40 -0.23 1.90
CA LYS A 29 3.73 -0.70 2.30
C LYS A 29 4.36 -1.45 1.12
N GLY A 30 5.45 -0.92 0.57
CA GLY A 30 6.27 -1.65 -0.38
C GLY A 30 7.09 -2.75 0.31
N ARG A 31 7.50 -3.77 -0.44
CA ARG A 31 8.32 -4.88 0.08
C ARG A 31 9.65 -4.41 0.68
N CYS A 32 10.29 -3.43 0.05
CA CYS A 32 11.55 -2.85 0.52
C CYS A 32 11.36 -1.73 1.55
N ASP A 33 10.13 -1.30 1.79
CA ASP A 33 9.83 -0.18 2.68
C ASP A 33 9.80 -0.64 4.14
N LYS A 34 10.59 0.04 4.97
CA LYS A 34 10.67 -0.24 6.41
C LYS A 34 9.42 0.18 7.18
N LYS A 35 8.62 1.09 6.63
CA LYS A 35 7.41 1.64 7.24
C LYS A 35 6.30 1.73 6.21
N ALA A 36 5.06 1.58 6.66
CA ALA A 36 3.90 1.89 5.84
C ALA A 36 3.73 3.42 5.74
N GLN A 37 3.20 3.87 4.61
CA GLN A 37 2.89 5.26 4.32
C GLN A 37 1.41 5.38 3.96
N TYR A 38 0.83 6.53 4.29
CA TYR A 38 -0.54 6.85 3.88
C TYR A 38 -0.49 7.52 2.51
N VAL A 39 -1.29 7.02 1.58
CA VAL A 39 -1.39 7.52 0.22
C VAL A 39 -2.85 7.93 -0.03
N PRO A 40 -3.12 9.11 -0.61
CA PRO A 40 -4.48 9.51 -0.97
C PRO A 40 -5.13 8.48 -1.89
N LEU A 41 -6.39 8.14 -1.63
CA LEU A 41 -7.16 7.17 -2.40
C LEU A 41 -7.26 7.58 -3.87
N ASP A 42 -7.42 8.87 -4.14
CA ASP A 42 -7.58 9.40 -5.50
C ASP A 42 -6.31 9.27 -6.35
N SER A 43 -5.12 9.31 -5.72
CA SER A 43 -3.82 9.25 -6.41
C SER A 43 -3.13 7.90 -6.27
N VAL A 44 -3.78 6.91 -5.64
CA VAL A 44 -3.14 5.64 -5.33
C VAL A 44 -2.79 4.83 -6.58
N ILE A 45 -3.64 4.90 -7.60
CA ILE A 45 -3.44 4.12 -8.84
C ILE A 45 -2.19 4.62 -9.56
N GLU A 46 -2.08 5.94 -9.77
CA GLU A 46 -0.92 6.59 -10.37
C GLU A 46 0.36 6.30 -9.57
N PHE A 47 0.26 6.35 -8.23
CA PHE A 47 1.38 6.04 -7.35
C PHE A 47 1.89 4.60 -7.54
N ILE A 48 1.00 3.61 -7.71
CA ILE A 48 1.41 2.22 -7.94
C ILE A 48 1.96 2.04 -9.34
N GLU A 49 1.37 2.67 -10.36
CA GLU A 49 1.86 2.59 -11.74
C GLU A 49 3.30 3.11 -11.85
N ASP A 50 3.61 4.25 -11.22
CA ASP A 50 4.98 4.79 -11.15
C ASP A 50 5.95 3.81 -10.46
N LYS A 51 5.49 3.13 -9.40
CA LYS A 51 6.29 2.14 -8.68
C LYS A 51 6.47 0.80 -9.41
N LEU A 52 5.58 0.46 -10.35
CA LEU A 52 5.66 -0.77 -11.15
C LEU A 52 6.58 -0.62 -12.37
N GLN A 53 6.78 0.60 -12.87
CA GLN A 53 7.62 0.88 -14.04
C GLN A 53 9.11 1.08 -13.71
N ALA A 54 9.47 1.17 -12.43
CA ALA A 54 10.84 1.32 -11.92
C ALA A 54 11.46 -0.03 -11.54
#